data_AF-A0A3S0RWG1-F1
#
_entry.id   AF-A0A3S0RWG1-F1
#
_cell.length_a   1.000
_cell.length_b   1.000
_cell.length_c   1.000
_cell.angle_alpha   90.00
_cell.angle_beta   90.00
_cell.angle_gamma   90.00
#
_symmetry.space_group_name_H-M   'P 1'
#
loop_
_entity.id
_entity.type
_entity.pdbx_description
1 polymer ?
#
loop_
_entity_poly.entity_id
_entity_poly.type
_entity_poly.pdbx_seq_one_letter_code
_entity_poly.pdbx_strand_id
1 'polypeptide(L)'
;MMSVRSKAKAIAALSVLGAAMLSAAARAEDWHAREVQLLGLHDLCNKGDRRACVQFGMMLGEAKERHADWRRAHPDWWWWEH
;
A
#
# COMPACT_ATOMS: atom_id res chain seq x y z
N MET A 1 33.32 -37.01 -25.74
CA MET A 1 32.99 -36.53 -24.38
C MET A 1 32.42 -35.13 -24.50
N MET A 2 31.08 -35.01 -24.42
CA MET A 2 30.36 -33.76 -24.68
C MET A 2 30.49 -32.80 -23.49
N SER A 3 30.84 -31.54 -23.78
CA SER A 3 31.08 -30.47 -22.81
C SER A 3 29.80 -30.08 -22.08
N VAL A 4 29.67 -30.51 -20.82
CA VAL A 4 28.53 -30.21 -19.92
C VAL A 4 28.54 -28.75 -19.41
N ARG A 5 29.57 -27.96 -19.72
CA ARG A 5 29.75 -26.60 -19.16
C ARG A 5 28.83 -25.52 -19.74
N SER A 6 28.05 -25.83 -20.79
CA SER A 6 27.33 -24.79 -21.56
C SER A 6 25.91 -24.46 -21.07
N LYS A 7 25.33 -25.23 -20.13
CA LYS A 7 23.92 -25.02 -19.71
C LYS A 7 23.72 -24.19 -18.42
N ALA A 8 24.78 -23.85 -17.70
CA ALA A 8 24.67 -23.23 -16.37
C ALA A 8 24.37 -21.71 -16.38
N LYS A 9 24.47 -21.03 -17.53
CA LYS A 9 24.31 -19.56 -17.59
C LYS A 9 22.87 -19.08 -17.83
N ALA A 10 21.95 -19.96 -18.20
CA ALA A 10 20.59 -19.56 -18.56
C ALA A 10 19.61 -19.42 -17.37
N ILE A 11 20.00 -19.86 -16.17
CA ILE A 11 19.08 -19.91 -15.01
C ILE A 11 19.11 -18.59 -14.19
N ALA A 12 20.15 -17.77 -14.33
CA ALA A 12 20.35 -16.58 -13.48
C ALA A 12 19.53 -15.33 -13.89
N ALA A 13 18.83 -15.34 -15.03
CA ALA A 13 18.08 -14.18 -15.51
C ALA A 13 16.59 -14.17 -15.10
N LEU A 14 16.03 -15.28 -14.61
CA LEU A 14 14.62 -15.34 -14.17
C LEU A 14 14.40 -14.93 -12.71
N SER A 15 15.44 -14.89 -11.87
CA SER A 15 15.30 -14.61 -10.44
C SER A 15 15.12 -13.12 -10.12
N VAL A 16 15.64 -12.21 -10.94
CA VAL A 16 15.57 -10.76 -10.67
C VAL A 16 14.18 -10.20 -10.98
N LEU A 17 13.50 -10.69 -12.03
CA LEU A 17 12.12 -10.32 -12.33
C LEU A 17 11.13 -10.83 -11.27
N GLY A 18 11.37 -12.04 -10.73
CA GLY A 18 10.56 -12.58 -9.64
C GLY A 18 10.62 -11.70 -8.39
N ALA A 19 11.81 -11.30 -7.94
CA ALA A 19 11.97 -10.50 -6.72
C ALA A 19 11.27 -9.12 -6.79
N ALA A 20 11.30 -8.46 -7.95
CA ALA A 20 10.63 -7.17 -8.12
C ALA A 20 9.09 -7.28 -8.12
N MET A 21 8.54 -8.33 -8.75
CA MET A 21 7.08 -8.57 -8.73
C MET A 21 6.57 -8.95 -7.34
N LEU A 22 7.31 -9.76 -6.57
CA LEU A 22 6.97 -10.04 -5.18
C LEU A 22 6.98 -8.77 -4.32
N SER A 23 7.94 -7.87 -4.54
CA SER A 23 8.04 -6.61 -3.78
C SER A 23 6.91 -5.63 -4.10
N ALA A 24 6.45 -5.59 -5.34
CA ALA A 24 5.30 -4.77 -5.74
C ALA A 24 3.98 -5.30 -5.17
N ALA A 25 3.81 -6.63 -5.14
CA ALA A 25 2.63 -7.28 -4.57
C ALA A 25 2.52 -7.05 -3.06
N ALA A 26 3.63 -7.20 -2.32
CA ALA A 26 3.67 -6.89 -0.89
C ALA A 26 3.21 -5.44 -0.64
N ARG A 27 3.81 -4.46 -1.34
CA ARG A 27 3.41 -3.04 -1.23
C ARG A 27 1.93 -2.80 -1.50
N ALA A 28 1.33 -3.51 -2.45
CA ALA A 28 -0.10 -3.39 -2.73
C ALA A 28 -0.97 -3.90 -1.57
N GLU A 29 -0.58 -5.01 -0.92
CA GLU A 29 -1.26 -5.54 0.26
C GLU A 29 -1.17 -4.57 1.45
N ASP A 30 0.00 -3.95 1.66
CA ASP A 30 0.24 -2.95 2.70
C ASP A 30 -0.80 -1.81 2.62
N TRP A 31 -1.04 -1.32 1.40
CA TRP A 31 -1.93 -0.19 1.18
C TRP A 31 -3.40 -0.54 1.38
N HIS A 32 -3.80 -1.76 0.98
CA HIS A 32 -5.18 -2.19 1.17
C HIS A 32 -5.50 -2.34 2.66
N ALA A 33 -4.59 -2.96 3.42
CA ALA A 33 -4.74 -3.06 4.87
C ALA A 33 -4.87 -1.69 5.54
N ARG A 34 -4.07 -0.71 5.07
CA ARG A 34 -4.10 0.66 5.60
C ARG A 34 -5.38 1.40 5.25
N GLU A 35 -5.92 1.20 4.06
CA GLU A 35 -7.20 1.78 3.65
C GLU A 35 -8.38 1.21 4.46
N VAL A 36 -8.40 -0.10 4.69
CA VAL A 36 -9.40 -0.74 5.57
C VAL A 36 -9.31 -0.18 6.99
N GLN A 37 -8.10 0.04 7.49
CA GLN A 37 -7.89 0.64 8.81
C GLN A 37 -8.39 2.09 8.87
N LEU A 38 -8.13 2.90 7.84
CA LEU A 38 -8.64 4.28 7.74
C LEU A 38 -10.17 4.32 7.68
N LEU A 39 -10.81 3.41 6.94
CA LEU A 39 -12.27 3.29 6.89
C LEU A 39 -12.86 3.06 8.29
N GLY A 40 -12.28 2.12 9.05
CA GLY A 40 -12.74 1.84 10.41
C GLY A 40 -12.55 3.03 11.36
N LEU A 41 -11.40 3.71 11.27
CA LEU A 41 -11.13 4.91 12.07
C LEU A 41 -12.07 6.07 11.70
N HIS A 42 -12.39 6.24 10.42
CA HIS A 42 -13.31 7.27 9.94
C HIS A 42 -14.73 7.04 10.46
N ASP A 43 -15.24 5.81 10.39
CA ASP A 43 -16.57 5.45 10.93
C ASP A 43 -16.66 5.70 12.44
N LEU A 44 -15.64 5.30 13.21
CA LEU A 44 -15.57 5.59 14.65
C LEU A 44 -15.47 7.09 14.95
N CYS A 45 -14.70 7.82 14.15
CA CYS A 45 -14.60 9.28 14.27
C CYS A 45 -15.97 9.94 14.04
N ASN A 46 -16.70 9.52 13.00
CA ASN A 46 -18.05 10.03 12.72
C ASN A 46 -19.06 9.71 13.83
N LYS A 47 -18.83 8.64 14.59
CA LYS A 47 -19.61 8.29 15.79
C LYS A 47 -19.20 9.07 17.04
N GLY A 48 -18.21 9.96 16.95
CA GLY A 48 -17.76 10.83 18.03
C GLY A 48 -16.56 10.30 18.82
N ASP A 49 -15.91 9.21 18.40
CA ASP A 49 -14.67 8.76 19.04
C ASP A 49 -13.51 9.70 18.69
N ARG A 50 -13.18 10.58 19.64
CA ARG A 50 -12.10 11.56 19.49
C ARG A 50 -10.73 10.90 19.27
N ARG A 51 -10.46 9.72 19.85
CA ARG A 51 -9.18 9.03 19.65
C ARG A 51 -9.09 8.50 18.23
N ALA A 52 -10.19 7.94 17.72
CA ALA A 52 -10.26 7.50 16.33
C ALA A 52 -10.05 8.65 15.34
N CYS A 53 -10.63 9.84 15.59
CA CYS A 53 -10.38 11.02 14.75
C CYS A 53 -8.91 11.44 14.68
N VAL A 54 -8.22 11.47 15.84
CA VAL A 54 -6.80 11.83 15.88
C VAL A 54 -5.95 10.79 15.16
N GLN A 55 -6.21 9.51 15.39
CA GLN A 55 -5.48 8.42 14.73
C GLN A 55 -5.74 8.39 13.22
N PHE A 56 -6.98 8.64 12.79
CA PHE A 56 -7.35 8.80 11.39
C PHE A 56 -6.49 9.89 10.73
N GLY A 57 -6.44 11.09 11.32
CA GLY A 57 -5.66 12.21 10.79
C GLY A 57 -4.16 11.92 10.71
N MET A 58 -3.58 11.30 11.75
CA MET A 58 -2.16 10.90 11.75
C MET A 58 -1.87 9.89 10.63
N MET A 59 -2.68 8.84 10.56
CA MET A 59 -2.48 7.76 9.58
C MET A 59 -2.68 8.24 8.15
N LEU A 60 -3.66 9.11 7.93
CA LEU A 60 -3.89 9.77 6.65
C LEU A 60 -2.68 10.64 6.29
N GLY A 61 -2.16 11.43 7.23
CA GLY A 61 -1.02 12.35 7.02
C GLY A 61 0.32 11.65 6.70
N GLU A 62 0.53 10.43 7.17
CA GLU A 62 1.72 9.61 6.87
C GLU A 62 1.73 9.11 5.41
N ALA A 63 0.57 8.90 4.80
CA ALA A 63 0.43 8.29 3.47
C ALA A 63 0.32 9.32 2.33
N LYS A 64 1.20 10.34 2.33
CA LYS A 64 1.13 11.49 1.41
C LYS A 64 1.13 11.09 -0.08
N GLU A 65 1.91 10.07 -0.44
CA GLU A 65 2.01 9.59 -1.82
C GLU A 65 0.66 9.13 -2.41
N ARG A 66 -0.28 8.74 -1.54
CA ARG A 66 -1.58 8.18 -1.91
C ARG A 66 -2.72 9.20 -1.82
N HIS A 67 -2.47 10.41 -1.31
CA HIS A 67 -3.54 11.40 -1.08
C HIS A 67 -4.33 11.71 -2.35
N ALA A 68 -3.67 11.74 -3.51
CA ALA A 68 -4.36 12.01 -4.78
C ALA A 68 -5.36 10.91 -5.16
N ASP A 69 -5.02 9.65 -4.87
CA ASP A 69 -5.89 8.50 -5.16
C ASP A 69 -7.03 8.43 -4.15
N TRP A 70 -6.70 8.54 -2.86
CA TRP A 70 -7.71 8.50 -1.81
C TRP A 70 -8.64 9.71 -1.81
N ARG A 71 -8.18 10.92 -2.15
CA ARG A 71 -9.08 12.09 -2.26
C ARG A 71 -10.11 11.91 -3.39
N ARG A 72 -9.76 11.16 -4.44
CA ARG A 72 -10.72 10.80 -5.49
C ARG A 72 -11.70 9.72 -5.05
N ALA A 73 -11.24 8.74 -4.28
CA ALA A 73 -12.06 7.60 -3.84
C ALA A 73 -12.96 7.93 -2.63
N HIS A 74 -12.45 8.71 -1.68
CA HIS A 74 -13.04 9.04 -0.38
C HIS A 74 -12.95 10.56 -0.13
N PRO A 75 -13.66 11.40 -0.91
CA PRO A 75 -13.57 12.86 -0.78
C PRO A 75 -14.03 13.37 0.59
N ASP A 76 -14.94 12.64 1.24
CA ASP A 76 -15.46 12.93 2.58
C ASP A 76 -14.38 12.90 3.67
N TRP A 77 -13.30 12.15 3.46
CA TRP A 77 -12.17 12.13 4.37
C TRP A 77 -11.45 13.47 4.48
N TRP A 78 -11.65 14.39 3.53
CA TRP A 78 -11.06 15.74 3.49
C TRP A 78 -12.09 16.84 3.77
N TRP A 79 -13.11 16.55 4.58
CA TRP A 79 -14.19 17.50 4.92
C TRP A 79 -13.73 18.86 5.45
N TRP A 80 -12.50 18.99 5.96
CA TRP A 80 -11.92 20.25 6.43
C TRP A 80 -11.28 21.12 5.33
N GLU A 81 -11.13 20.62 4.11
CA GLU A 81 -10.58 21.38 2.97
C GLU A 81 -11.65 22.26 2.28
N HIS A 82 -12.87 22.35 2.84
CA HIS A 82 -14.04 22.99 2.24
C HIS A 82 -14.71 23.99 3.18
#